data_AF-A0A9D9ANI8-F1
#
_entry.id   AF-A0A9D9ANI8-F1
#
_cell.length_a   1.000
_cell.length_b   1.000
_cell.length_c   1.000
_cell.angle_alpha   90.00
_cell.angle_beta   90.00
_cell.angle_gamma   90.00
#
_symmetry.space_group_name_H-M   'P 1'
#
loop_
_entity.id
_entity.type
_entity.pdbx_description
1 polymer ?
#
loop_
_entity_poly.entity_id
_entity_poly.type
_entity_poly.pdbx_seq_one_letter_code
_entity_poly.pdbx_strand_id
1 'polypeptide(L)'
;MSGRDIVGFFNLIIVAAILGGISYAAFILKPAEYDSQTLCMVGVTPPHRVVIIDKTDLYSPQQAGSIEGVILNERDGLEVGERLSLYELNESGQLRNTNRFSLCNPGAGEQVNPLYRNPDRVQARYEYLFSGPLDRALADLISPKNAPNSPIIEAIARLSQDPQFDRTVPSRRIVLVSDMLQNSEIFTVYGRGRGELRDRVPPARDVASAIRSTYGDSLRGVEMEIRLIPRERWEAEQRGPLRGYWDEVFDQLGMRVRWSGI
;
A
#
# COMPACT_ATOMS: atom_id res chain seq x y z
N MET A 1 -41.05 -58.26 6.08
CA MET A 1 -39.62 -57.93 6.10
C MET A 1 -38.97 -58.77 7.17
N SER A 2 -37.95 -59.54 6.81
CA SER A 2 -37.13 -60.28 7.78
C SER A 2 -36.41 -59.27 8.68
N GLY A 3 -36.12 -59.60 9.94
CA GLY A 3 -35.35 -58.71 10.83
C GLY A 3 -34.01 -58.26 10.25
N ARG A 4 -33.46 -59.04 9.30
CA ARG A 4 -32.26 -58.70 8.52
C ARG A 4 -32.48 -57.55 7.52
N ASP A 5 -33.68 -57.41 6.94
CA ASP A 5 -33.99 -56.36 5.96
C ASP A 5 -34.12 -54.99 6.63
N ILE A 6 -34.64 -54.96 7.86
CA ILE A 6 -34.77 -53.73 8.67
C ILE A 6 -33.39 -53.20 9.06
N VAL A 7 -32.48 -54.08 9.47
CA VAL A 7 -31.08 -53.72 9.79
C VAL A 7 -30.35 -53.24 8.54
N GLY A 8 -30.58 -53.86 7.38
CA GLY A 8 -30.02 -53.42 6.10
C GLY A 8 -30.47 -52.00 5.73
N PHE A 9 -31.77 -51.72 5.83
CA PHE A 9 -32.32 -50.39 5.51
C PHE A 9 -31.81 -49.31 6.46
N PHE A 10 -31.72 -49.62 7.75
CA PHE A 10 -31.20 -48.69 8.77
C PHE A 10 -29.73 -48.34 8.52
N ASN A 11 -28.89 -49.32 8.18
CA ASN A 11 -27.49 -49.08 7.81
C ASN A 11 -27.36 -48.22 6.55
N LEU A 12 -28.23 -48.43 5.56
CA LEU A 12 -28.18 -47.68 4.30
C LEU A 12 -28.53 -46.20 4.51
N ILE A 13 -29.51 -45.91 5.39
CA ILE A 13 -29.83 -44.54 5.79
C ILE A 13 -28.66 -43.88 6.53
N ILE A 14 -28.01 -44.59 7.45
CA ILE A 14 -26.84 -44.05 8.18
C ILE A 14 -25.71 -43.71 7.21
N VAL A 15 -25.39 -44.60 6.27
CA VAL A 15 -24.36 -44.36 5.26
C VAL A 15 -24.72 -43.16 4.39
N ALA A 16 -25.98 -43.05 3.95
CA ALA A 16 -26.44 -41.90 3.17
C ALA A 16 -26.34 -40.58 3.97
N ALA A 17 -26.68 -40.60 5.26
CA ALA A 17 -26.57 -39.44 6.14
C ALA A 17 -25.11 -39.02 6.36
N ILE A 18 -24.18 -39.98 6.54
CA ILE A 18 -22.75 -39.71 6.66
C ILE A 18 -22.19 -39.12 5.36
N LEU A 19 -22.50 -39.73 4.21
CA LEU A 19 -22.05 -39.24 2.91
C LEU A 19 -22.64 -37.85 2.58
N GLY A 20 -23.90 -37.61 2.95
CA GLY A 20 -24.54 -36.31 2.84
C GLY A 20 -23.88 -35.27 3.74
N GLY A 21 -23.57 -35.62 4.98
CA GLY A 21 -22.84 -34.77 5.93
C GLY A 21 -21.43 -34.42 5.45
N ILE A 22 -20.69 -35.40 4.94
CA ILE A 22 -19.34 -35.19 4.37
C ILE A 22 -19.42 -34.28 3.14
N SER A 23 -20.37 -34.52 2.23
CA SER A 23 -20.52 -33.71 1.01
C SER A 23 -20.92 -32.27 1.33
N TYR A 24 -21.83 -32.08 2.30
CA TYR A 24 -22.23 -30.76 2.78
C TYR A 24 -21.08 -30.02 3.46
N ALA A 25 -20.33 -30.71 4.32
CA ALA A 25 -19.14 -30.16 4.96
C ALA A 25 -18.07 -29.78 3.91
N ALA A 26 -17.82 -30.62 2.91
CA ALA A 26 -16.89 -30.33 1.82
C ALA A 26 -17.33 -29.14 0.95
N PHE A 27 -18.63 -28.93 0.80
CA PHE A 27 -19.17 -27.78 0.06
C PHE A 27 -19.02 -26.46 0.82
N ILE A 28 -19.17 -26.48 2.15
CA ILE A 28 -19.03 -25.28 3.01
C ILE A 28 -17.57 -24.99 3.34
N LEU A 29 -16.74 -26.01 3.52
CA LEU A 29 -15.32 -25.88 3.90
C LEU A 29 -14.39 -25.68 2.70
N LYS A 30 -14.88 -25.12 1.58
CA LYS A 30 -14.01 -24.85 0.44
C LYS A 30 -12.90 -23.87 0.87
N PRO A 31 -11.63 -24.19 0.63
CA PRO A 31 -10.53 -23.29 0.96
C PRO A 31 -10.71 -21.98 0.20
N ALA A 32 -10.33 -20.86 0.85
CA ALA A 32 -10.33 -19.56 0.20
C ALA A 32 -9.47 -19.62 -1.07
N GLU A 33 -10.02 -19.12 -2.17
CA GLU A 33 -9.32 -19.05 -3.45
C GLU A 33 -8.47 -17.78 -3.50
N TYR A 34 -7.19 -17.95 -3.79
CA TYR A 34 -6.23 -16.86 -3.91
C TYR A 34 -5.80 -16.71 -5.37
N ASP A 35 -5.67 -15.47 -5.80
CA ASP A 35 -5.07 -15.16 -7.09
C ASP A 35 -3.58 -15.53 -7.07
N SER A 36 -3.13 -16.28 -8.07
CA SER A 36 -1.78 -16.85 -8.08
C SER A 36 -0.67 -15.82 -8.36
N GLN A 37 -1.01 -14.62 -8.84
CA GLN A 37 -0.06 -13.56 -9.16
C GLN A 37 0.05 -12.52 -8.05
N THR A 38 -1.07 -12.22 -7.39
CA THR A 38 -1.17 -11.17 -6.37
C THR A 38 -1.24 -11.72 -4.94
N LEU A 39 -1.51 -13.02 -4.79
CA LEU A 39 -1.78 -13.67 -3.50
C LEU A 39 -2.97 -13.09 -2.74
N CYS A 40 -3.78 -12.24 -3.38
CA CYS A 40 -4.96 -11.68 -2.78
C CYS A 40 -6.14 -12.65 -2.90
N MET A 41 -7.02 -12.66 -1.90
CA MET A 41 -8.21 -13.49 -1.90
C MET A 41 -9.19 -13.01 -2.98
N VAL A 42 -9.71 -13.92 -3.79
CA VAL A 42 -10.61 -13.60 -4.89
C VAL A 42 -11.95 -13.09 -4.33
N GLY A 43 -12.43 -11.96 -4.85
CA GLY A 43 -13.72 -11.37 -4.45
C GLY A 43 -13.69 -10.59 -3.14
N VAL A 44 -12.53 -10.43 -2.51
CA VAL A 44 -12.34 -9.63 -1.30
C VAL A 44 -11.48 -8.42 -1.61
N THR A 45 -11.89 -7.24 -1.12
CA THR A 45 -11.08 -6.02 -1.18
C THR A 45 -10.20 -5.95 0.07
N PRO A 46 -8.88 -6.20 -0.05
CA PRO A 46 -8.00 -6.24 1.11
C PRO A 46 -7.71 -4.84 1.64
N PRO A 47 -7.41 -4.68 2.95
CA PRO A 47 -6.70 -3.52 3.45
C PRO A 47 -5.45 -3.26 2.63
N HIS A 48 -5.09 -1.99 2.39
CA HIS A 48 -4.02 -1.67 1.47
C HIS A 48 -3.05 -0.65 2.04
N ARG A 49 -1.79 -1.08 2.10
CA ARG A 49 -0.62 -0.27 2.39
C ARG A 49 0.17 0.02 1.13
N VAL A 50 0.49 1.28 0.93
CA VAL A 50 1.21 1.74 -0.24
C VAL A 50 2.46 2.48 0.18
N VAL A 51 3.62 2.06 -0.32
CA VAL A 51 4.86 2.83 -0.17
C VAL A 51 5.09 3.61 -1.47
N ILE A 52 5.18 4.93 -1.36
CA ILE A 52 5.48 5.83 -2.47
C ILE A 52 6.88 6.38 -2.26
N ILE A 53 7.74 6.24 -3.27
CA ILE A 53 9.07 6.83 -3.27
C ILE A 53 9.09 7.98 -4.28
N ASP A 54 9.31 9.19 -3.75
CA ASP A 54 9.44 10.40 -4.55
C ASP A 54 10.88 10.56 -5.05
N LYS A 55 11.11 10.14 -6.29
CA LYS A 55 12.44 10.11 -6.88
C LYS A 55 12.69 11.35 -7.73
N THR A 56 13.11 12.42 -7.07
CA THR A 56 13.46 13.68 -7.74
C THR A 56 14.96 13.85 -7.98
N ASP A 57 15.80 13.26 -7.12
CA ASP A 57 17.27 13.29 -7.20
C ASP A 57 17.89 11.89 -6.97
N LEU A 58 19.21 11.81 -7.14
CA LEU A 58 20.02 10.65 -6.76
C LEU A 58 20.05 10.45 -5.25
N TYR A 59 19.66 9.24 -4.80
CA TYR A 59 19.86 8.83 -3.42
C TYR A 59 21.29 8.38 -3.16
N SER A 60 21.83 8.77 -2.01
CA SER A 60 23.08 8.20 -1.51
C SER A 60 22.88 6.73 -1.16
N PRO A 61 23.96 5.90 -1.15
CA PRO A 61 23.85 4.50 -0.72
C PRO A 61 23.26 4.33 0.68
N GLN A 62 23.51 5.30 1.57
CA GLN A 62 22.93 5.31 2.91
C GLN A 62 21.42 5.56 2.87
N GLN A 63 20.96 6.55 2.10
CA GLN A 63 19.52 6.81 1.93
C GLN A 63 18.81 5.61 1.30
N ALA A 64 19.43 4.99 0.28
CA ALA A 64 18.92 3.78 -0.34
C ALA A 64 18.73 2.63 0.67
N GLY A 65 19.74 2.36 1.51
CA GLY A 65 19.65 1.34 2.56
C GLY A 65 18.57 1.65 3.60
N SER A 66 18.36 2.92 3.95
CA SER A 66 17.27 3.28 4.85
C SER A 66 15.89 3.17 4.20
N ILE A 67 15.75 3.52 2.91
CA ILE A 67 14.50 3.33 2.15
C ILE A 67 14.15 1.83 2.06
N GLU A 68 15.15 0.99 1.80
CA GLU A 68 15.00 -0.46 1.84
C GLU A 68 14.52 -0.93 3.21
N GLY A 69 15.15 -0.46 4.30
CA GLY A 69 14.72 -0.76 5.66
C GLY A 69 13.26 -0.34 5.95
N VAL A 70 12.82 0.82 5.45
CA VAL A 70 11.42 1.24 5.55
C VAL A 70 10.50 0.25 4.85
N ILE A 71 10.81 -0.13 3.61
CA ILE A 71 9.98 -1.07 2.83
C ILE A 71 9.89 -2.43 3.52
N LEU A 72 11.03 -2.95 4.02
CA LEU A 72 11.08 -4.24 4.72
C LEU A 72 10.28 -4.19 6.02
N ASN A 73 10.37 -3.10 6.78
CA ASN A 73 9.56 -2.91 7.99
C ASN A 73 8.06 -2.86 7.67
N GLU A 74 7.66 -2.20 6.57
CA GLU A 74 6.26 -2.17 6.17
C GLU A 74 5.77 -3.54 5.70
N ARG A 75 6.60 -4.33 5.02
CA ARG A 75 6.31 -5.74 4.70
C ARG A 75 6.11 -6.57 5.96
N ASP A 76 7.04 -6.49 6.89
CA ASP A 76 7.03 -7.34 8.09
C ASP A 76 5.89 -6.99 9.05
N GLY A 77 5.39 -5.76 8.97
CA GLY A 77 4.22 -5.28 9.70
C GLY A 77 2.88 -5.49 9.00
N LEU A 78 2.80 -6.26 7.90
CA LEU A 78 1.52 -6.56 7.23
C LEU A 78 0.71 -7.59 8.00
N GLU A 79 -0.58 -7.31 8.20
CA GLU A 79 -1.52 -8.33 8.67
C GLU A 79 -1.82 -9.35 7.57
N VAL A 80 -2.32 -10.53 7.96
CA VAL A 80 -2.71 -11.56 6.97
C VAL A 80 -3.85 -11.04 6.10
N GLY A 81 -3.67 -11.14 4.78
CA GLY A 81 -4.61 -10.61 3.80
C GLY A 81 -4.45 -9.13 3.50
N GLU A 82 -3.58 -8.39 4.21
CA GLU A 82 -3.25 -7.01 3.87
C GLU A 82 -2.37 -6.96 2.60
N ARG A 83 -2.63 -5.98 1.75
CA ARG A 83 -1.90 -5.73 0.51
C ARG A 83 -0.79 -4.72 0.70
N LEU A 84 0.38 -4.98 0.12
CA LEU A 84 1.47 -4.02 -0.04
C LEU A 84 1.72 -3.73 -1.51
N SER A 85 1.79 -2.44 -1.85
CA SER A 85 2.24 -1.99 -3.16
C SER A 85 3.37 -1.00 -3.06
N LEU A 86 4.28 -1.04 -4.03
CA LEU A 86 5.36 -0.08 -4.17
C LEU A 86 5.12 0.77 -5.42
N TYR A 87 5.19 2.09 -5.26
CA TYR A 87 5.12 3.02 -6.36
C TYR A 87 6.30 3.97 -6.36
N GLU A 88 6.74 4.29 -7.56
CA GLU A 88 7.66 5.37 -7.82
C GLU A 88 6.87 6.57 -8.37
N LEU A 89 7.12 7.75 -7.79
CA LEU A 89 6.64 9.01 -8.36
C LEU A 89 7.50 9.36 -9.59
N ASN A 90 6.84 9.69 -10.70
CA ASN A 90 7.52 10.23 -11.88
C ASN A 90 7.22 11.73 -12.07
N GLU A 91 7.90 12.33 -13.04
CA GLU A 91 7.80 13.75 -13.40
C GLU A 91 6.38 14.21 -13.77
N SER A 92 5.54 13.31 -14.26
CA SER A 92 4.15 13.63 -14.65
C SER A 92 3.15 13.41 -13.52
N GLY A 93 3.60 13.03 -12.32
CA GLY A 93 2.72 12.69 -11.19
C GLY A 93 1.94 11.42 -11.40
N GLN A 94 2.36 10.61 -12.35
CA GLN A 94 1.86 9.26 -12.51
C GLN A 94 2.65 8.35 -11.57
N LEU A 95 1.93 7.68 -10.69
CA LEU A 95 2.48 6.61 -9.90
C LEU A 95 2.68 5.41 -10.82
N ARG A 96 3.94 5.05 -11.06
CA ARG A 96 4.27 3.81 -11.74
C ARG A 96 4.49 2.75 -10.68
N ASN A 97 3.70 1.69 -10.73
CA ASN A 97 3.92 0.57 -9.84
C ASN A 97 5.31 -0.02 -10.14
N THR A 98 6.21 0.06 -9.16
CA THR A 98 7.61 -0.34 -9.28
C THR A 98 7.66 -1.83 -9.56
N ASN A 99 8.04 -2.20 -10.78
CA ASN A 99 8.04 -3.59 -11.26
C ASN A 99 6.70 -4.34 -11.07
N ARG A 100 5.56 -3.63 -11.04
CA ARG A 100 4.23 -4.21 -10.77
C ARG A 100 4.15 -4.95 -9.43
N PHE A 101 4.98 -4.55 -8.46
CA PHE A 101 4.94 -5.07 -7.11
C PHE A 101 3.65 -4.66 -6.39
N SER A 102 2.76 -5.62 -6.23
CA SER A 102 1.50 -5.43 -5.52
C SER A 102 0.95 -6.78 -5.07
N LEU A 103 1.18 -7.11 -3.81
CA LEU A 103 0.96 -8.46 -3.28
C LEU A 103 0.27 -8.41 -1.92
N CYS A 104 -0.62 -9.37 -1.68
CA CYS A 104 -1.19 -9.59 -0.35
C CYS A 104 -0.30 -10.50 0.48
N ASN A 105 -0.23 -10.23 1.79
CA ASN A 105 0.38 -11.14 2.75
C ASN A 105 -0.46 -12.43 2.82
N PRO A 106 0.05 -13.58 2.34
CA PRO A 106 -0.71 -14.84 2.36
C PRO A 106 -0.82 -15.44 3.77
N GLY A 107 -0.15 -14.85 4.77
CA GLY A 107 0.09 -15.43 6.08
C GLY A 107 1.25 -16.42 6.09
N ALA A 108 1.83 -16.63 7.27
CA ALA A 108 2.89 -17.61 7.50
C ALA A 108 2.61 -18.42 8.77
N GLY A 109 3.14 -19.64 8.83
CA GLY A 109 3.05 -20.51 10.01
C GLY A 109 1.60 -20.86 10.40
N GLU A 110 1.25 -20.64 11.67
CA GLU A 110 -0.04 -21.01 12.27
C GLU A 110 -1.24 -20.16 11.80
N GLN A 111 -0.98 -19.02 11.13
CA GLN A 111 -2.03 -18.13 10.62
C GLN A 111 -2.60 -18.58 9.28
N VAL A 112 -1.95 -19.55 8.63
CA VAL A 112 -2.42 -20.16 7.40
C VAL A 112 -3.40 -21.27 7.77
N ASN A 113 -4.58 -21.27 7.14
CA ASN A 113 -5.64 -22.26 7.34
C ASN A 113 -5.06 -23.69 7.52
N PRO A 114 -5.50 -24.49 8.51
CA PRO A 114 -4.98 -25.85 8.79
C PRO A 114 -4.98 -26.82 7.59
N LEU A 115 -5.57 -26.44 6.45
CA LEU A 115 -5.47 -27.10 5.15
C LEU A 115 -4.09 -27.00 4.46
N TYR A 116 -3.20 -26.08 4.85
CA TYR A 116 -1.82 -26.04 4.31
C TYR A 116 -0.90 -26.96 5.11
N ARG A 117 -0.90 -28.24 4.73
CA ARG A 117 -0.15 -29.35 5.36
C ARG A 117 1.39 -29.22 5.39
N ASN A 118 2.00 -28.11 4.95
CA ASN A 118 3.45 -28.00 4.82
C ASN A 118 3.96 -26.55 4.97
N PRO A 119 4.52 -26.19 6.14
CA PRO A 119 5.13 -24.87 6.41
C PRO A 119 6.26 -24.49 5.45
N ASP A 120 7.11 -25.44 5.05
CA ASP A 120 8.23 -25.18 4.14
C ASP A 120 7.73 -24.73 2.77
N ARG A 121 6.58 -25.26 2.31
CA ARG A 121 5.94 -24.81 1.07
C ARG A 121 5.37 -23.41 1.17
N VAL A 122 4.88 -23.00 2.34
CA VAL A 122 4.36 -21.64 2.57
C VAL A 122 5.53 -20.65 2.56
N GLN A 123 6.61 -20.96 3.28
CA GLN A 123 7.81 -20.14 3.31
C GLN A 123 8.45 -20.00 1.91
N ALA A 124 8.63 -21.12 1.20
CA ALA A 124 9.15 -21.10 -0.17
C ALA A 124 8.25 -20.31 -1.13
N ARG A 125 6.92 -20.35 -0.92
CA ARG A 125 5.97 -19.54 -1.71
C ARG A 125 6.12 -18.05 -1.39
N TYR A 126 6.23 -17.69 -0.12
CA TYR A 126 6.44 -16.32 0.33
C TYR A 126 7.73 -15.74 -0.24
N GLU A 127 8.84 -16.48 -0.15
CA GLU A 127 10.13 -16.05 -0.71
C GLU A 127 10.07 -15.90 -2.24
N TYR A 128 9.44 -16.86 -2.93
CA TYR A 128 9.36 -16.85 -4.38
C TYR A 128 8.48 -15.70 -4.91
N LEU A 129 7.31 -15.49 -4.31
CA LEU A 129 6.33 -14.53 -4.81
C LEU A 129 6.52 -13.12 -4.24
N PHE A 130 7.09 -12.99 -3.04
CA PHE A 130 7.18 -11.70 -2.35
C PHE A 130 8.63 -11.20 -2.30
N SER A 131 9.57 -11.94 -1.70
CA SER A 131 10.94 -11.48 -1.52
C SER A 131 11.68 -11.22 -2.85
N GLY A 132 11.66 -12.18 -3.78
CA GLY A 132 12.36 -12.01 -5.06
C GLY A 132 11.88 -10.83 -5.91
N PRO A 133 10.56 -10.63 -6.12
CA PRO A 133 10.03 -9.45 -6.79
C PRO A 133 10.30 -8.14 -6.03
N LEU A 134 10.27 -8.17 -4.69
CA LEU A 134 10.59 -7.03 -3.85
C LEU A 134 12.05 -6.58 -4.05
N ASP A 135 13.01 -7.51 -4.03
CA ASP A 135 14.43 -7.21 -4.24
C ASP A 135 14.68 -6.54 -5.60
N ARG A 136 13.97 -6.99 -6.65
CA ARG A 136 14.04 -6.36 -7.97
C ARG A 136 13.42 -4.96 -7.98
N ALA A 137 12.29 -4.77 -7.30
CA ALA A 137 11.69 -3.45 -7.13
C ALA A 137 12.67 -2.51 -6.39
N LEU A 138 13.28 -2.97 -5.30
CA LEU A 138 14.29 -2.25 -4.54
C LEU A 138 15.51 -1.87 -5.38
N ALA A 139 16.05 -2.78 -6.19
CA ALA A 139 17.19 -2.49 -7.06
C ALA A 139 16.87 -1.39 -8.11
N ASP A 140 15.66 -1.41 -8.67
CA ASP A 140 15.23 -0.38 -9.65
C ASP A 140 15.04 1.00 -8.99
N LEU A 141 14.58 1.02 -7.73
CA LEU A 141 14.38 2.25 -6.97
C LEU A 141 15.68 3.05 -6.78
N ILE A 142 16.84 2.38 -6.70
CA ILE A 142 18.15 3.00 -6.46
C ILE A 142 18.82 3.51 -7.76
N SER A 143 18.26 3.17 -8.93
CA SER A 143 18.84 3.58 -10.22
C SER A 143 18.75 5.10 -10.44
N PRO A 144 19.74 5.78 -11.03
CA PRO A 144 19.68 7.22 -11.30
C PRO A 144 18.44 7.65 -12.09
N LYS A 145 17.76 8.71 -11.63
CA LYS A 145 16.69 9.37 -12.40
C LYS A 145 16.70 10.85 -12.09
N ASN A 146 16.59 11.67 -13.13
CA ASN A 146 16.45 13.12 -13.00
C ASN A 146 15.01 13.46 -13.33
N ALA A 147 14.26 13.95 -12.36
CA ALA A 147 12.87 14.35 -12.54
C ALA A 147 12.70 15.83 -12.14
N PRO A 148 12.58 16.78 -13.09
CA PRO A 148 12.50 18.20 -12.77
C PRO A 148 11.22 18.60 -12.03
N ASN A 149 10.16 17.78 -12.09
CA ASN A 149 8.87 18.04 -11.47
C ASN A 149 8.60 17.03 -10.34
N SER A 150 7.98 17.50 -9.26
CA SER A 150 7.51 16.67 -8.14
C SER A 150 6.06 17.02 -7.78
N PRO A 151 5.09 16.52 -8.55
CA PRO A 151 3.66 16.69 -8.28
C PRO A 151 3.18 15.71 -7.19
N ILE A 152 3.66 15.91 -5.95
CA ILE A 152 3.47 15.00 -4.82
C ILE A 152 1.99 14.87 -4.47
N ILE A 153 1.30 16.00 -4.26
CA ILE A 153 -0.10 15.98 -3.83
C ILE A 153 -1.04 15.40 -4.90
N GLU A 154 -0.75 15.66 -6.17
CA GLU A 154 -1.50 15.15 -7.31
C GLU A 154 -1.33 13.64 -7.44
N ALA A 155 -0.13 13.13 -7.18
CA ALA A 155 0.12 11.70 -7.24
C ALA A 155 -0.61 10.95 -6.13
N ILE A 156 -0.59 11.48 -4.90
CA ILE A 156 -1.37 10.93 -3.78
C ILE A 156 -2.87 10.98 -4.09
N ALA A 157 -3.37 12.12 -4.62
CA ALA A 157 -4.76 12.26 -5.02
C ALA A 157 -5.14 11.27 -6.14
N ARG A 158 -4.26 11.07 -7.12
CA ARG A 158 -4.47 10.10 -8.21
C ARG A 158 -4.48 8.67 -7.70
N LEU A 159 -3.61 8.30 -6.75
CA LEU A 159 -3.63 6.97 -6.12
C LEU A 159 -5.01 6.67 -5.54
N SER A 160 -5.62 7.65 -4.87
CA SER A 160 -6.93 7.48 -4.24
C SER A 160 -8.10 7.33 -5.22
N GLN A 161 -7.85 7.42 -6.53
CA GLN A 161 -8.82 7.08 -7.59
C GLN A 161 -8.65 5.64 -8.10
N ASP A 162 -7.54 4.96 -7.75
CA ASP A 162 -7.33 3.58 -8.14
C ASP A 162 -8.37 2.69 -7.42
N PRO A 163 -9.12 1.82 -8.11
CA PRO A 163 -10.07 0.91 -7.46
C PRO A 163 -9.44 0.03 -6.37
N GLN A 164 -8.13 -0.18 -6.40
CA GLN A 164 -7.38 -0.91 -5.40
C GLN A 164 -7.01 -0.05 -4.18
N PHE A 165 -7.21 1.27 -4.21
CA PHE A 165 -6.93 2.21 -3.10
C PHE A 165 -8.02 3.29 -2.91
N ASP A 166 -9.19 3.14 -3.53
CA ASP A 166 -10.28 4.09 -3.43
C ASP A 166 -11.04 3.97 -2.09
N ARG A 167 -12.08 4.76 -1.91
CA ARG A 167 -12.85 4.80 -0.66
C ARG A 167 -13.55 3.49 -0.27
N THR A 168 -13.66 2.52 -1.18
CA THR A 168 -14.23 1.19 -0.90
C THR A 168 -13.22 0.28 -0.19
N VAL A 169 -11.94 0.63 -0.24
CA VAL A 169 -10.85 -0.13 0.37
C VAL A 169 -10.76 0.16 1.87
N PRO A 170 -10.80 -0.88 2.73
CA PRO A 170 -10.62 -0.70 4.17
C PRO A 170 -9.19 -0.27 4.49
N SER A 171 -9.01 0.47 5.59
CA SER A 171 -7.70 0.81 6.16
C SER A 171 -6.63 1.20 5.13
N ARG A 172 -6.79 2.37 4.52
CA ARG A 172 -5.88 2.90 3.49
C ARG A 172 -4.70 3.61 4.13
N ARG A 173 -3.51 3.04 3.96
CA ARG A 173 -2.26 3.59 4.53
C ARG A 173 -1.23 3.89 3.45
N ILE A 174 -0.65 5.09 3.50
CA ILE A 174 0.46 5.52 2.65
C ILE A 174 1.71 5.69 3.49
N VAL A 175 2.84 5.19 3.03
CA VAL A 175 4.17 5.54 3.53
C VAL A 175 4.89 6.29 2.40
N LEU A 176 5.01 7.60 2.55
CA LEU A 176 5.63 8.47 1.55
C LEU A 176 7.08 8.74 1.93
N VAL A 177 8.01 8.31 1.10
CA VAL A 177 9.42 8.63 1.20
C VAL A 177 9.71 9.78 0.23
N SER A 178 9.85 10.99 0.76
CA SER A 178 9.98 12.21 -0.05
C SER A 178 10.69 13.32 0.73
N ASP A 179 11.29 14.25 -0.01
CA ASP A 179 11.79 15.50 0.53
C ASP A 179 10.68 16.55 0.73
N MET A 180 9.46 16.25 0.28
CA MET A 180 8.28 17.09 0.37
C MET A 180 8.41 18.45 -0.35
N LEU A 181 9.31 18.56 -1.33
CA LEU A 181 9.47 19.77 -2.15
C LEU A 181 8.57 19.71 -3.37
N GLN A 182 7.31 20.15 -3.23
CA GLN A 182 6.35 20.22 -4.32
C GLN A 182 6.89 21.06 -5.48
N ASN A 183 6.78 20.53 -6.70
CA ASN A 183 6.99 21.27 -7.92
C ASN A 183 6.04 20.79 -9.03
N SER A 184 4.92 21.49 -9.16
CA SER A 184 3.89 21.20 -10.16
C SER A 184 3.14 22.46 -10.58
N GLU A 185 2.13 22.28 -11.44
CA GLU A 185 1.20 23.35 -11.82
C GLU A 185 0.31 23.84 -10.66
N ILE A 186 0.00 22.99 -9.67
CA ILE A 186 -0.84 23.40 -8.53
C ILE A 186 -0.08 24.40 -7.65
N PHE A 187 1.17 24.07 -7.28
CA PHE A 187 2.08 25.01 -6.68
C PHE A 187 3.53 24.51 -6.77
N THR A 188 4.47 25.43 -6.54
CA THR A 188 5.89 25.11 -6.43
C THR A 188 6.48 25.80 -5.21
N VAL A 189 7.34 25.10 -4.47
CA VAL A 189 8.07 25.69 -3.34
C VAL A 189 9.26 26.53 -3.81
N TYR A 190 9.68 26.36 -5.07
CA TYR A 190 10.85 27.03 -5.66
C TYR A 190 10.60 28.48 -6.11
N GLY A 191 9.46 29.08 -5.76
CA GLY A 191 9.07 30.43 -6.14
C GLY A 191 10.15 31.49 -5.91
N ARG A 192 10.28 32.43 -6.87
CA ARG A 192 11.33 33.47 -6.90
C ARG A 192 11.02 34.59 -5.90
N GLY A 193 11.26 34.37 -4.61
CA GLY A 193 11.14 35.43 -3.60
C GLY A 193 12.08 35.22 -2.42
N ARG A 194 12.78 36.26 -1.98
CA ARG A 194 13.37 36.31 -0.63
C ARG A 194 12.23 36.68 0.33
N GLY A 195 11.46 35.69 0.76
CA GLY A 195 10.29 35.88 1.62
C GLY A 195 9.97 34.61 2.39
N GLU A 196 9.07 34.72 3.37
CA GLU A 196 8.62 33.56 4.14
C GLU A 196 7.94 32.54 3.22
N LEU A 197 7.93 31.26 3.60
CA LEU A 197 7.33 30.21 2.77
C LEU A 197 5.86 30.54 2.43
N ARG A 198 5.10 31.07 3.41
CA ARG A 198 3.68 31.41 3.25
C ARG A 198 3.41 32.46 2.15
N ASP A 199 4.40 33.29 1.83
CA ASP A 199 4.29 34.29 0.76
C ASP A 199 4.61 33.70 -0.63
N ARG A 200 5.25 32.52 -0.68
CA ARG A 200 5.68 31.84 -1.91
C ARG A 200 4.73 30.74 -2.37
N VAL A 201 3.87 30.24 -1.47
CA VAL A 201 2.92 29.17 -1.77
C VAL A 201 1.48 29.67 -1.62
N PRO A 202 0.51 29.13 -2.39
CA PRO A 202 -0.89 29.48 -2.22
C PRO A 202 -1.40 29.10 -0.81
N PRO A 203 -2.51 29.70 -0.33
CA PRO A 203 -3.16 29.25 0.89
C PRO A 203 -3.51 27.76 0.83
N ALA A 204 -3.30 27.02 1.92
CA ALA A 204 -3.54 25.58 1.98
C ALA A 204 -4.97 25.17 1.59
N ARG A 205 -5.96 25.99 1.94
CA ARG A 205 -7.37 25.79 1.54
C ARG A 205 -7.58 25.83 0.02
N ASP A 206 -6.82 26.66 -0.69
CA ASP A 206 -6.97 26.85 -2.13
C ASP A 206 -6.35 25.64 -2.86
N VAL A 207 -5.21 25.16 -2.39
CA VAL A 207 -4.61 23.88 -2.82
C VAL A 207 -5.57 22.72 -2.57
N ALA A 208 -6.13 22.61 -1.36
CA ALA A 208 -7.08 21.56 -1.04
C ALA A 208 -8.34 21.64 -1.92
N SER A 209 -8.84 22.85 -2.21
CA SER A 209 -9.97 23.06 -3.13
C SER A 209 -9.65 22.60 -4.54
N ALA A 210 -8.45 22.92 -5.07
CA ALA A 210 -8.02 22.50 -6.40
C ALA A 210 -7.88 20.97 -6.52
N ILE A 211 -7.42 20.31 -5.46
CA ILE A 211 -7.40 18.84 -5.40
C ILE A 211 -8.82 18.28 -5.37
N ARG A 212 -9.69 18.80 -4.51
CA ARG A 212 -11.08 18.30 -4.41
C ARG A 212 -11.90 18.54 -5.68
N SER A 213 -11.66 19.64 -6.41
CA SER A 213 -12.36 19.87 -7.69
C SER A 213 -12.03 18.83 -8.74
N THR A 214 -10.84 18.23 -8.69
CA THR A 214 -10.35 17.27 -9.68
C THR A 214 -10.57 15.82 -9.22
N TYR A 215 -10.31 15.52 -7.95
CA TYR A 215 -10.27 14.16 -7.39
C TYR A 215 -11.40 13.87 -6.40
N GLY A 216 -12.25 14.87 -6.09
CA GLY A 216 -13.27 14.77 -5.06
C GLY A 216 -12.66 14.63 -3.65
N ASP A 217 -13.42 14.06 -2.73
CA ASP A 217 -12.97 13.84 -1.35
C ASP A 217 -12.21 12.50 -1.16
N SER A 218 -11.68 11.91 -2.22
CA SER A 218 -11.08 10.56 -2.21
C SER A 218 -10.00 10.35 -1.14
N LEU A 219 -9.25 11.40 -0.80
CA LEU A 219 -8.18 11.39 0.21
C LEU A 219 -8.67 11.33 1.66
N ARG A 220 -9.94 11.63 1.93
CA ARG A 220 -10.47 11.64 3.28
C ARG A 220 -10.30 10.29 3.97
N GLY A 221 -9.77 10.29 5.19
CA GLY A 221 -9.58 9.10 6.02
C GLY A 221 -8.32 8.29 5.70
N VAL A 222 -7.55 8.67 4.67
CA VAL A 222 -6.24 8.06 4.39
C VAL A 222 -5.29 8.36 5.55
N GLU A 223 -4.64 7.32 6.05
CA GLU A 223 -3.52 7.43 6.98
C GLU A 223 -2.23 7.55 6.20
N MET A 224 -1.40 8.54 6.51
CA MET A 224 -0.13 8.73 5.82
C MET A 224 1.01 8.94 6.81
N GLU A 225 2.10 8.23 6.57
CA GLU A 225 3.37 8.43 7.24
C GLU A 225 4.38 8.99 6.25
N ILE A 226 4.96 10.14 6.60
CA ILE A 226 5.99 10.77 5.80
C ILE A 226 7.35 10.41 6.41
N ARG A 227 8.18 9.76 5.59
CA ARG A 227 9.59 9.46 5.82
C ARG A 227 10.38 10.55 5.10
N LEU A 228 10.70 11.61 5.85
CA LEU A 228 11.28 12.82 5.27
C LEU A 228 12.73 12.60 4.86
N ILE A 229 13.06 12.91 3.61
CA ILE A 229 14.43 12.94 3.11
C ILE A 229 14.97 14.36 3.24
N PRO A 230 16.01 14.59 4.08
CA PRO A 230 16.58 15.92 4.22
C PRO A 230 17.30 16.33 2.93
N ARG A 231 17.09 17.59 2.51
CA ARG A 231 17.89 18.25 1.50
C ARG A 231 18.66 19.39 2.15
N GLU A 232 19.99 19.37 2.05
CA GLU A 232 20.90 20.28 2.77
C GLU A 232 20.49 21.76 2.69
N ARG A 233 20.04 22.23 1.52
CA ARG A 233 19.61 23.63 1.32
C ARG A 233 18.21 23.96 1.84
N TRP A 234 17.42 22.96 2.20
CA TRP A 234 16.00 23.07 2.57
C TRP A 234 15.70 22.55 3.97
N GLU A 235 16.66 21.95 4.69
CA GLU A 235 16.40 21.26 5.96
C GLU A 235 15.65 22.13 6.99
N ALA A 236 16.03 23.40 7.11
CA ALA A 236 15.37 24.33 8.03
C ALA A 236 13.90 24.57 7.66
N GLU A 237 13.60 24.69 6.36
CA GLU A 237 12.23 24.84 5.89
C GLU A 237 11.44 23.54 6.03
N GLN A 238 12.03 22.41 5.61
CA GLN A 238 11.44 21.07 5.70
C GLN A 238 11.06 20.69 7.13
N ARG A 239 11.88 21.05 8.12
CA ARG A 239 11.63 20.74 9.54
C ARG A 239 10.71 21.74 10.24
N GLY A 240 10.44 22.89 9.61
CA GLY A 240 9.65 23.98 10.20
C GLY A 240 8.47 24.37 9.31
N PRO A 241 8.57 25.52 8.61
CA PRO A 241 7.43 26.13 7.91
C PRO A 241 6.82 25.23 6.83
N LEU A 242 7.62 24.44 6.10
CA LEU A 242 7.11 23.57 5.03
C LEU A 242 6.32 22.39 5.57
N ARG A 243 6.80 21.77 6.65
CA ARG A 243 6.05 20.74 7.36
C ARG A 243 4.70 21.29 7.86
N GLY A 244 4.71 22.46 8.51
CA GLY A 244 3.47 23.08 8.99
C GLY A 244 2.49 23.40 7.85
N TYR A 245 2.99 23.87 6.72
CA TYR A 245 2.17 24.11 5.53
C TYR A 245 1.56 22.81 4.96
N TRP A 246 2.33 21.73 4.88
CA TRP A 246 1.82 20.43 4.46
C TRP A 246 0.78 19.87 5.43
N ASP A 247 1.00 19.99 6.74
CA ASP A 247 0.03 19.59 7.76
C ASP A 247 -1.31 20.33 7.54
N GLU A 248 -1.29 21.63 7.26
CA GLU A 248 -2.49 22.40 6.92
C GLU A 248 -3.17 21.88 5.64
N VAL A 249 -2.42 21.59 4.57
CA VAL A 249 -2.98 21.05 3.31
C VAL A 249 -3.64 19.68 3.55
N PHE A 250 -2.98 18.78 4.25
CA PHE A 250 -3.48 17.43 4.49
C PHE A 250 -4.66 17.39 5.45
N ASP A 251 -4.68 18.25 6.47
CA ASP A 251 -5.82 18.41 7.37
C ASP A 251 -7.06 18.89 6.60
N GLN A 252 -6.90 19.88 5.73
CA GLN A 252 -7.97 20.30 4.83
C GLN A 252 -8.48 19.13 3.99
N LEU A 253 -7.62 18.26 3.47
CA LEU A 253 -8.02 17.09 2.69
C LEU A 253 -8.61 15.94 3.53
N GLY A 254 -8.67 16.08 4.86
CA GLY A 254 -9.21 15.09 5.78
C GLY A 254 -8.31 13.85 5.92
N MET A 255 -7.00 14.02 5.71
CA MET A 255 -6.01 12.96 5.88
C MET A 255 -5.46 12.96 7.32
N ARG A 256 -4.99 11.81 7.80
CA ARG A 256 -4.28 11.68 9.07
C ARG A 256 -2.81 11.47 8.80
N VAL A 257 -1.99 12.49 9.08
CA VAL A 257 -0.57 12.50 8.71
C VAL A 257 0.33 12.43 9.94
N ARG A 258 1.37 11.61 9.86
CA ARG A 258 2.47 11.57 10.83
C ARG A 258 3.81 11.74 10.12
N TRP A 259 4.74 12.40 10.78
CA TRP A 259 6.09 12.62 10.26
C TRP A 259 7.10 11.81 11.03
N SER A 260 8.09 11.31 10.31
CA SER A 260 9.17 10.51 10.85
C SER A 260 10.44 10.78 10.06
N GLY A 261 11.57 10.81 10.77
CA GLY A 261 12.88 10.80 10.11
C GLY A 261 13.17 9.43 9.52
N ILE A 262 14.07 9.43 8.54
CA ILE A 262 14.75 8.22 8.05
C ILE A 262 16.08 8.08 8.80
#